data_AF-A0A1V4YRC0-F1
#
_entry.id   AF-A0A1V4YRC0-F1
#
_cell.length_a   1.000
_cell.length_b   1.000
_cell.length_c   1.000
_cell.angle_alpha   90.00
_cell.angle_beta   90.00
_cell.angle_gamma   90.00
#
_symmetry.space_group_name_H-M   'P 1'
#
loop_
_entity.id
_entity.type
_entity.pdbx_description
1 polymer ?
#
loop_
_entity_poly.entity_id
_entity_poly.type
_entity_poly.pdbx_seq_one_letter_code
_entity_poly.pdbx_strand_id
1 'polypeptide(L)' 'MAYSSLTMSSLLFSHIIPPILAFIGIILIATGIMDRKNRFTILGVVLFLIAGIMPFIILPFILG' A
#
# COMPACT_ATOMS: atom_id res chain seq x y z
N MET A 1 4.74 16.54 23.83
CA MET A 1 4.97 16.83 22.40
C MET A 1 5.33 15.59 21.56
N ALA A 2 5.57 14.39 22.15
CA ALA A 2 5.83 13.16 21.39
C ALA A 2 4.57 12.40 20.90
N TYR A 3 3.41 12.64 21.52
CA TYR A 3 2.17 11.93 21.18
C TYR A 3 1.59 12.36 19.82
N SER A 4 1.81 13.62 19.43
CA SER A 4 1.32 14.20 18.18
C SER A 4 2.06 13.67 16.95
N SER A 5 3.34 13.32 17.09
CA SER A 5 4.10 12.70 15.99
C SER A 5 3.65 11.26 15.77
N LEU A 6 3.38 10.49 16.83
CA LEU A 6 2.89 9.11 16.72
C LEU A 6 1.52 9.00 16.07
N THR A 7 0.57 9.89 16.41
CA THR A 7 -0.74 9.92 15.76
C THR A 7 -0.64 10.26 14.28
N MET A 8 0.21 11.23 13.90
CA MET A 8 0.49 11.52 12.49
C MET A 8 1.12 10.34 11.76
N SER A 9 2.08 9.64 12.36
CA SER A 9 2.68 8.44 11.77
C SER A 9 1.65 7.33 11.57
N SER A 10 0.76 7.10 12.54
CA SER A 10 -0.30 6.09 12.43
C SER A 10 -1.30 6.40 11.32
N LEU A 11 -1.68 7.67 11.17
CA LEU A 11 -2.62 8.11 10.14
C LEU A 11 -2.01 7.97 8.74
N LEU A 12 -0.75 8.35 8.58
CA LEU A 12 -0.05 8.21 7.31
C LEU A 12 0.03 6.75 6.85
N PHE A 13 0.46 5.85 7.73
CA PHE A 13 0.64 4.44 7.39
C PHE A 13 -0.66 3.62 7.36
N SER A 14 -1.69 4.01 8.10
CA SER A 14 -2.95 3.26 8.13
C SER A 14 -3.98 3.76 7.12
N HIS A 15 -4.01 5.06 6.80
CA HIS A 15 -5.11 5.67 6.06
C HIS A 15 -4.70 6.37 4.76
N ILE A 16 -3.45 6.83 4.61
CA ILE A 16 -3.03 7.62 3.44
C ILE A 16 -2.21 6.79 2.46
N ILE A 17 -1.16 6.13 2.94
CA ILE A 17 -0.26 5.33 2.10
C ILE A 17 -0.97 4.11 1.50
N PRO A 18 -1.72 3.29 2.26
CA PRO A 18 -2.31 2.06 1.71
C PRO A 18 -3.28 2.30 0.55
N PRO A 19 -4.23 3.26 0.61
CA PRO A 19 -5.14 3.52 -0.51
C PRO A 19 -4.43 4.01 -1.77
N ILE A 20 -3.40 4.87 -1.63
CA ILE A 20 -2.63 5.38 -2.76
C ILE A 20 -1.87 4.23 -3.43
N LEU A 21 -1.21 3.40 -2.64
CA LEU A 21 -0.44 2.26 -3.13
C LEU A 21 -1.35 1.20 -3.78
N ALA A 22 -2.53 0.96 -3.20
CA ALA A 22 -3.56 0.10 -3.76
C ALA A 22 -4.10 0.65 -5.09
N PHE A 23 -4.34 1.96 -5.18
CA PHE A 23 -4.80 2.62 -6.40
C PHE A 23 -3.77 2.48 -7.54
N ILE A 24 -2.49 2.71 -7.25
CA ILE A 24 -1.40 2.50 -8.19
C ILE A 24 -1.31 1.02 -8.61
N GLY A 25 -1.48 0.09 -7.67
CA GLY A 25 -1.53 -1.35 -7.94
C GLY A 25 -2.64 -1.72 -8.92
N ILE A 26 -3.85 -1.20 -8.71
CA ILE A 26 -5.00 -1.43 -9.60
C ILE A 26 -4.72 -0.88 -11.01
N ILE A 27 -4.14 0.32 -11.13
CA ILE A 27 -3.77 0.88 -12.44
C ILE A 27 -2.75 -0.02 -13.15
N LEU A 28 -1.74 -0.54 -12.43
CA LEU A 28 -0.76 -1.48 -12.98
C LEU A 28 -1.39 -2.79 -13.45
N ILE A 29 -2.36 -3.32 -12.69
CA ILE A 29 -3.14 -4.50 -13.08
C ILE A 29 -3.91 -4.21 -14.37
N ALA A 30 -4.65 -3.11 -14.41
CA ALA A 30 -5.46 -2.71 -15.57
C ALA A 30 -4.59 -2.51 -16.81
N THR A 31 -3.49 -1.76 -16.70
CA THR A 31 -2.55 -1.53 -17.79
C THR A 31 -1.89 -2.83 -18.25
N GLY A 32 -1.49 -3.71 -17.33
CA GLY A 32 -0.89 -5.00 -17.66
C GLY A 32 -1.86 -5.92 -18.42
N ILE A 33 -3.14 -5.93 -18.04
CA ILE A 33 -4.19 -6.68 -18.74
C ILE A 33 -4.43 -6.09 -20.13
N MET A 34 -4.52 -4.75 -20.24
CA MET A 34 -4.77 -4.07 -21.51
C MET A 34 -3.66 -4.30 -22.53
N ASP A 35 -2.40 -4.25 -22.12
CA ASP A 35 -1.23 -4.50 -22.97
C ASP A 35 -0.90 -6.00 -23.14
N ARG A 36 -1.72 -6.91 -22.59
CA ARG A 36 -1.45 -8.37 -22.57
C ARG A 36 -0.06 -8.71 -21.99
N LYS A 37 0.51 -7.83 -21.17
CA LYS A 37 1.82 -7.98 -20.56
C LYS A 37 1.66 -8.51 -19.14
N ASN A 38 1.64 -9.83 -19.02
CA ASN A 38 1.49 -10.54 -17.75
C ASN A 38 2.48 -10.08 -16.66
N ARG A 39 3.68 -9.61 -17.04
CA ARG A 39 4.67 -9.07 -16.09
C ARG A 39 4.14 -7.86 -15.32
N PHE A 40 3.45 -6.93 -15.98
CA PHE A 40 2.89 -5.74 -15.32
C PHE A 40 1.66 -6.09 -14.49
N THR A 41 0.84 -7.04 -14.95
CA THR A 41 -0.30 -7.55 -14.18
C THR A 41 0.17 -8.17 -12.86
N ILE A 42 1.19 -9.03 -12.90
CA ILE A 42 1.75 -9.67 -11.70
C ILE A 42 2.35 -8.63 -10.76
N LEU A 43 3.11 -7.65 -11.29
CA LEU A 43 3.65 -6.56 -10.47
C LEU A 43 2.54 -5.76 -9.78
N GLY A 44 1.45 -5.45 -10.48
CA GLY A 44 0.30 -4.75 -9.92
C GLY A 44 -0.40 -5.56 -8.82
N VAL A 45 -0.59 -6.87 -9.02
CA VAL A 45 -1.19 -7.77 -8.02
C VAL A 45 -0.32 -7.85 -6.76
N VAL A 46 0.99 -8.02 -6.93
CA VAL A 46 1.94 -8.07 -5.81
C VAL A 46 1.95 -6.73 -5.07
N LEU A 47 2.00 -5.61 -5.79
CA LEU A 47 1.98 -4.27 -5.20
C LEU A 47 0.68 -4.01 -4.43
N PHE A 48 -0.47 -4.43 -4.97
CA PHE A 48 -1.78 -4.31 -4.32
C PHE A 48 -1.87 -5.13 -3.02
N LEU A 49 -1.34 -6.36 -3.03
CA LEU A 49 -1.30 -7.19 -1.83
C LEU A 49 -0.35 -6.60 -0.77
N ILE A 50 0.83 -6.13 -1.17
CA ILE A 50 1.78 -5.47 -0.27
C ILE A 50 1.15 -4.21 0.32
N ALA A 51 0.44 -3.41 -0.48
CA ALA A 51 -0.27 -2.22 -0.01
C ALA A 51 -1.29 -2.55 1.09
N GLY A 52 -2.07 -3.62 0.90
CA GLY A 52 -3.07 -4.05 1.87
C GLY A 52 -2.47 -4.63 3.16
N ILE A 53 -1.34 -5.32 3.05
CA ILE A 53 -0.65 -5.96 4.19
C ILE A 53 0.26 -4.96 4.94
N MET A 54 0.74 -3.92 4.26
CA MET A 54 1.62 -2.86 4.77
C MET A 54 1.20 -2.33 6.16
N PRO A 55 -0.06 -1.87 6.37
CA PRO A 55 -0.46 -1.31 7.65
C PRO A 55 -0.43 -2.36 8.76
N PHE A 56 -0.76 -3.61 8.46
CA PHE A 56 -0.79 -4.69 9.46
C PHE A 56 0.61 -5.16 9.90
N ILE A 57 1.64 -4.94 9.09
CA ILE A 57 3.03 -5.24 9.48
C ILE A 57 3.65 -4.05 10.20
N ILE A 58 3.40 -2.83 9.73
CA ILE A 58 4.11 -1.63 10.18
C ILE A 58 3.50 -1.04 11.45
N LEU A 59 2.16 -1.02 11.60
CA LEU A 59 1.54 -0.53 12.83
C LEU A 59 2.00 -1.29 14.07
N PRO A 60 2.00 -2.63 14.13
CA PRO A 60 2.48 -3.34 15.31
C PRO A 60 3.97 -3.10 15.57
N PHE A 61 4.80 -2.98 14.53
CA PHE A 61 6.21 -2.60 14.71
C PHE A 61 6.40 -1.20 15.31
N ILE A 62 5.51 -0.26 14.99
CA ILE A 62 5.56 1.13 15.51
C ILE A 62 4.92 1.24 16.90
N LEU A 63 3.88 0.45 17.17
CA LEU A 63 3.10 0.51 18.42
C LEU A 63 3.61 -0.43 19.52
N GLY A 64 4.35 -1.48 19.17
CA GLY A 64 4.83 -2.52 20.09
C GLY A 64 3.95 -3.77 20.08
#